data_AF-A0A4V2SN04-F1
#
_entry.id   AF-A0A4V2SN04-F1
#
_cell.length_a   1.000
_cell.length_b   1.000
_cell.length_c   1.000
_cell.angle_alpha   90.00
_cell.angle_beta   90.00
_cell.angle_gamma   90.00
#
_symmetry.space_group_name_H-M   'P 1'
#
loop_
_entity.id
_entity.type
_entity.pdbx_description
1 polymer ?
#
loop_
_entity_poly.entity_id
_entity_poly.type
_entity_poly.pdbx_seq_one_letter_code
_entity_poly.pdbx_strand_id
1 'polypeptide(L)'
;LGLRVASYRSLGGFEPLANGEDGRLVDDAARAGLRVRRDAACVVHTSDRRFGRVAHGLAGTLRTLDRDGEAIDVAHPCDAAWQYRGHALARLAFAKAEFGSLSAAVNLTIDHLVGVARDCPNAEAFAMRVVPTPPGGMRRVSLAIAEAELAVITAGRRAA
;
A
#
# COMPACT_ATOMS: atom_id res chain seq x y z
N LEU A 1 0.36 12.22 -6.48
CA LEU A 1 1.55 11.45 -6.88
C LEU A 1 2.51 12.37 -7.63
N GLY A 2 3.81 12.29 -7.35
CA GLY A 2 4.83 12.99 -8.14
C GLY A 2 5.96 12.02 -8.45
N LEU A 3 6.42 11.98 -9.71
CA LEU A 3 7.56 11.15 -10.11
C LEU A 3 8.39 11.80 -11.21
N ARG A 4 9.65 11.38 -11.32
CA ARG A 4 10.52 11.78 -12.42
C ARG A 4 10.00 11.21 -13.73
N VAL A 5 10.02 12.00 -14.80
CA VAL A 5 9.51 11.57 -16.13
C VAL A 5 10.27 10.36 -16.68
N ALA A 6 11.57 10.25 -16.41
CA ALA A 6 12.36 9.11 -16.82
C ALA A 6 11.90 7.81 -16.14
N SER A 7 11.59 7.88 -14.84
CA SER A 7 11.03 6.76 -14.08
C SER A 7 9.62 6.39 -14.56
N TYR A 8 8.80 7.38 -14.93
CA TYR A 8 7.47 7.12 -15.51
C TYR A 8 7.58 6.30 -16.79
N ARG A 9 8.47 6.72 -17.69
CA ARG A 9 8.70 6.04 -18.96
C ARG A 9 9.30 4.65 -18.77
N SER A 10 10.24 4.47 -17.84
CA SER A 10 10.83 3.16 -17.57
C SER A 10 9.84 2.16 -16.98
N LEU A 11 8.78 2.63 -16.32
CA LEU A 11 7.71 1.79 -15.79
C LEU A 11 6.60 1.51 -16.82
N GLY A 12 6.68 2.07 -18.03
CA GLY A 12 5.63 1.94 -19.05
C GLY A 12 4.46 2.92 -18.93
N GLY A 13 4.46 3.76 -17.88
CA GLY A 13 3.40 4.73 -17.63
C GLY A 13 2.14 4.13 -17.00
N PHE A 14 1.02 4.85 -17.10
CA PHE A 14 -0.27 4.33 -16.64
C PHE A 14 -0.83 3.28 -17.59
N GLU A 15 -1.11 2.11 -17.05
CA GLU A 15 -1.89 1.08 -17.71
C GLU A 15 -3.35 1.55 -17.86
N PRO A 16 -4.05 1.24 -18.96
CA PRO A 16 -5.44 1.65 -19.18
C PRO A 16 -6.42 0.83 -18.34
N LEU A 17 -6.32 0.95 -17.01
CA LEU A 17 -7.22 0.33 -16.05
C LEU A 17 -8.48 1.18 -15.87
N ALA A 18 -9.60 0.55 -15.56
CA ALA A 18 -10.84 1.26 -15.22
C ALA A 18 -10.71 2.05 -13.90
N ASN A 19 -9.91 1.54 -12.97
CA ASN A 19 -9.59 2.16 -11.69
C ASN A 19 -8.25 1.64 -11.13
N GLY A 20 -7.62 2.43 -10.26
CA GLY A 20 -6.44 2.02 -9.49
C GLY A 20 -5.12 2.02 -10.27
N GLU A 21 -5.06 2.73 -11.39
CA GLU A 21 -3.86 2.89 -12.22
C GLU A 21 -2.69 3.52 -11.45
N ASP A 22 -3.00 4.42 -10.52
CA ASP A 22 -2.01 5.08 -9.66
C ASP A 22 -1.44 4.14 -8.59
N GLY A 23 -2.30 3.34 -7.96
CA GLY A 23 -1.89 2.27 -7.06
C GLY A 23 -0.99 1.26 -7.76
N ARG A 24 -1.39 0.82 -8.96
CA ARG A 24 -0.59 -0.11 -9.77
C ARG A 24 0.79 0.47 -10.11
N LEU A 25 0.85 1.71 -10.58
CA LEU A 25 2.12 2.37 -10.90
C LEU A 25 3.05 2.48 -9.67
N VAL A 26 2.49 2.72 -8.48
CA VAL A 26 3.26 2.76 -7.23
C VAL A 26 3.80 1.38 -6.85
N ASP A 27 3.01 0.32 -7.01
CA ASP A 27 3.43 -1.05 -6.75
C ASP A 27 4.53 -1.49 -7.72
N ASP A 28 4.39 -1.17 -9.01
CA ASP A 28 5.38 -1.48 -10.04
C ASP A 28 6.68 -0.71 -9.79
N ALA A 29 6.59 0.56 -9.37
CA ALA A 29 7.75 1.34 -8.93
C ALA A 29 8.49 0.65 -7.78
N ALA A 30 7.77 0.20 -6.75
CA ALA A 30 8.36 -0.49 -5.61
C ALA A 30 8.97 -1.86 -6.00
N ARG A 31 8.30 -2.64 -6.85
CA ARG A 31 8.82 -3.93 -7.38
C ARG A 31 10.06 -3.76 -8.26
N ALA A 32 10.16 -2.65 -8.98
CA ALA A 32 11.35 -2.24 -9.74
C ALA A 32 12.47 -1.69 -8.84
N GLY A 33 12.24 -1.57 -7.53
CA GLY A 33 13.23 -1.09 -6.57
C GLY A 33 13.34 0.44 -6.51
N LEU A 34 12.38 1.19 -7.05
CA LEU A 34 12.35 2.64 -6.87
C LEU A 34 11.90 2.99 -5.44
N ARG A 35 12.44 4.10 -4.92
CA ARG A 35 12.05 4.59 -3.60
C ARG A 35 10.71 5.31 -3.66
N VAL A 36 9.69 4.73 -3.04
CA VAL A 36 8.38 5.36 -2.85
C VAL A 36 8.33 6.05 -1.48
N ARG A 37 8.36 7.39 -1.45
CA ARG A 37 8.19 8.18 -0.21
C ARG A 37 6.71 8.50 -0.02
N ARG A 38 6.18 8.17 1.15
CA ARG A 38 4.88 8.66 1.65
C ARG A 38 5.17 9.70 2.72
N ASP A 39 4.59 10.88 2.59
CA ASP A 39 4.87 12.02 3.46
C ASP A 39 3.59 12.80 3.77
N ALA A 40 3.27 12.94 5.06
CA ALA A 40 2.10 13.68 5.53
C ALA A 40 2.21 15.19 5.32
N ALA A 41 3.43 15.72 5.14
CA ALA A 41 3.64 17.13 4.78
C ALA A 41 3.29 17.43 3.31
N CYS A 42 3.17 16.41 2.46
CA CYS A 42 2.75 16.56 1.07
C CYS A 42 1.21 16.61 0.99
N VAL A 43 0.65 17.79 1.26
CA VAL A 43 -0.81 18.01 1.28
C VAL A 43 -1.29 18.45 -0.10
N VAL A 44 -2.36 17.82 -0.58
CA VAL A 44 -3.05 18.20 -1.82
C VAL A 44 -4.51 18.46 -1.49
N HIS A 45 -5.01 19.64 -1.86
CA HIS A 45 -6.43 19.95 -1.78
C HIS A 45 -7.13 19.47 -3.05
N THR A 46 -8.02 18.49 -2.92
CA THR A 46 -8.86 18.01 -4.00
C THR A 46 -10.19 18.77 -4.00
N SER A 47 -10.72 19.08 -5.18
CA SER A 47 -12.01 19.75 -5.28
C SER A 47 -13.13 18.81 -4.84
N ASP A 48 -14.02 19.31 -3.99
CA ASP A 48 -15.21 18.66 -3.47
C ASP A 48 -16.46 18.92 -4.34
N ARG A 49 -16.29 19.52 -5.52
CA ARG A 49 -17.40 19.87 -6.40
C ARG A 49 -18.19 18.63 -6.81
N ARG A 50 -19.52 18.76 -6.84
CA ARG A 50 -20.43 17.72 -7.34
C ARG A 50 -20.56 17.71 -8.85
N PHE A 51 -20.02 18.70 -9.57
CA PHE A 51 -20.07 18.75 -11.03
C PHE A 51 -18.65 18.62 -11.60
N GLY A 52 -18.41 17.53 -12.34
CA GLY A 52 -17.09 17.18 -12.88
C GLY A 52 -17.16 16.84 -14.37
N ARG A 53 -15.98 16.80 -15.01
CA ARG A 53 -15.84 16.49 -16.45
C ARG A 53 -16.06 15.02 -16.81
N VAL A 54 -15.91 14.13 -15.83
CA VAL A 54 -15.96 12.67 -15.99
C VAL A 54 -17.06 12.10 -15.11
N ALA A 55 -17.91 11.23 -15.68
CA ALA A 55 -19.05 10.65 -14.99
C ALA A 55 -18.63 9.81 -13.77
N HIS A 56 -17.54 9.05 -13.89
CA HIS A 56 -17.00 8.17 -12.85
C HIS A 56 -15.79 8.75 -12.11
N GLY A 57 -15.58 10.07 -12.18
CA GLY A 57 -14.57 10.75 -11.37
C GLY A 57 -15.07 11.05 -9.95
N LEU A 58 -14.20 11.66 -9.12
CA LEU A 58 -14.50 12.00 -7.72
C LEU A 58 -15.85 12.73 -7.54
N ALA A 59 -16.19 13.67 -8.43
CA ALA A 59 -17.47 14.39 -8.37
C ALA A 59 -18.68 13.44 -8.50
N GLY A 60 -18.57 12.39 -9.32
CA GLY A 60 -19.58 11.34 -9.44
C GLY A 60 -19.67 10.50 -8.17
N THR A 61 -18.53 10.08 -7.62
CA THR A 61 -18.46 9.38 -6.34
C THR A 61 -19.13 10.18 -5.22
N LEU A 62 -18.83 11.48 -5.11
CA LEU A 62 -19.45 12.36 -4.11
C LEU A 62 -20.97 12.45 -4.25
N ARG A 63 -21.50 12.53 -5.48
CA ARG A 63 -22.96 12.53 -5.70
C ARG A 63 -23.61 11.19 -5.31
N THR A 64 -22.94 10.07 -5.57
CA THR A 64 -23.40 8.75 -5.13
C THR A 64 -23.43 8.68 -3.61
N LEU A 65 -22.35 9.12 -2.94
CA LEU A 65 -22.30 9.19 -1.47
C LEU A 65 -23.40 10.08 -0.90
N ASP A 66 -23.65 11.25 -1.50
CA ASP A 66 -24.71 12.18 -1.06
C ASP A 66 -26.11 11.55 -1.20
N ARG A 67 -26.35 10.74 -2.25
CA ARG A 67 -27.67 10.13 -2.52
C ARG A 67 -27.91 8.88 -1.69
N ASP A 68 -26.92 8.00 -1.64
CA ASP A 68 -27.08 6.64 -1.13
C ASP A 68 -26.73 6.54 0.37
N GLY A 69 -26.15 7.61 0.94
CA GLY A 69 -25.69 7.63 2.33
C GLY A 69 -24.62 6.57 2.63
N GLU A 70 -23.97 6.07 1.58
CA GLU A 70 -23.08 4.94 1.65
C GLU A 70 -21.80 5.34 2.39
N ALA A 71 -21.36 4.50 3.34
CA ALA A 71 -20.12 4.75 4.05
C ALA A 71 -18.93 4.49 3.13
N ILE A 72 -17.92 5.36 3.18
CA ILE A 72 -16.65 5.09 2.50
C ILE A 72 -15.97 3.91 3.19
N ASP A 73 -15.82 2.82 2.46
CA ASP A 73 -15.01 1.70 2.90
C ASP A 73 -13.53 1.98 2.70
N VAL A 74 -12.72 1.55 3.67
CA VAL A 74 -11.26 1.63 3.67
C VAL A 74 -10.66 0.30 4.15
N ALA A 75 -9.36 0.11 3.93
CA ALA A 75 -8.66 -1.06 4.44
C ALA A 75 -8.63 -1.05 5.97
N HIS A 76 -8.86 -2.20 6.60
CA HIS A 76 -8.83 -2.34 8.06
C HIS A 76 -7.43 -1.97 8.60
N PRO A 77 -7.30 -1.02 9.54
CA PRO A 77 -5.99 -0.54 10.01
C PRO A 77 -5.09 -1.62 10.61
N CYS A 78 -5.64 -2.55 11.39
CA CYS A 78 -4.89 -3.69 11.93
C CYS A 78 -4.28 -4.58 10.82
N ASP A 79 -5.01 -4.83 9.73
CA ASP A 79 -4.55 -5.65 8.61
C ASP A 79 -3.44 -4.94 7.83
N ALA A 80 -3.62 -3.65 7.56
CA ALA A 80 -2.59 -2.82 6.94
C ALA A 80 -1.32 -2.75 7.82
N ALA A 81 -1.48 -2.56 9.14
CA ALA A 81 -0.37 -2.53 10.08
C ALA A 81 0.36 -3.88 10.21
N TRP A 82 -0.36 -5.00 10.09
CA TRP A 82 0.25 -6.34 9.99
C TRP A 82 1.14 -6.42 8.76
N GLN A 83 0.62 -6.03 7.59
CA GLN A 83 1.36 -6.09 6.33
C GLN A 83 2.59 -5.17 6.35
N TYR A 84 2.46 -3.95 6.87
CA TYR A 84 3.57 -3.00 6.98
C TYR A 84 4.68 -3.49 7.93
N ARG A 85 4.31 -4.20 9.00
CA ARG A 85 5.29 -4.88 9.88
C ARG A 85 6.00 -6.01 9.14
N GLY A 86 5.27 -6.81 8.35
CA GLY A 86 5.85 -7.81 7.45
C GLY A 86 6.87 -7.20 6.48
N HIS A 87 6.51 -6.09 5.81
CA HIS A 87 7.43 -5.36 4.93
C HIS A 87 8.68 -4.87 5.67
N ALA A 88 8.53 -4.32 6.88
CA ALA A 88 9.67 -3.87 7.68
C ALA A 88 10.59 -5.05 8.05
N LEU A 89 10.03 -6.18 8.48
CA LEU A 89 10.79 -7.39 8.78
C LEU A 89 11.53 -7.92 7.54
N ALA A 90 10.85 -7.97 6.38
CA ALA A 90 11.45 -8.44 5.13
C ALA A 90 12.64 -7.57 4.69
N ARG A 91 12.51 -6.24 4.80
CA ARG A 91 13.63 -5.34 4.49
C ARG A 91 14.82 -5.54 5.42
N LEU A 92 14.56 -5.74 6.72
CA LEU A 92 15.62 -5.99 7.71
C LEU A 92 16.33 -7.32 7.44
N ALA A 93 15.56 -8.38 7.18
CA ALA A 93 16.08 -9.71 6.83
C ALA A 93 16.96 -9.65 5.57
N PHE A 94 16.51 -8.95 4.54
CA PHE A 94 17.29 -8.74 3.31
C PHE A 94 18.61 -8.01 3.59
N ALA A 95 18.56 -6.92 4.37
CA ALA A 95 19.75 -6.12 4.69
C ALA A 95 20.80 -6.91 5.50
N LYS A 96 20.37 -7.87 6.31
CA LYS A 96 21.25 -8.73 7.12
C LYS A 96 21.59 -10.08 6.47
N ALA A 97 20.94 -10.43 5.36
CA ALA A 97 20.94 -11.78 4.80
C ALA A 97 20.53 -12.87 5.81
N GLU A 98 19.60 -12.55 6.71
CA GLU A 98 19.10 -13.44 7.77
C GLU A 98 17.59 -13.67 7.60
N PHE A 99 17.20 -14.85 7.08
CA PHE A 99 15.81 -15.11 6.68
C PHE A 99 14.99 -15.96 7.66
N GLY A 100 15.57 -16.42 8.76
CA GLY A 100 14.91 -17.36 9.69
C GLY A 100 13.59 -16.84 10.26
N SER A 101 13.61 -15.64 10.87
CA SER A 101 12.40 -15.03 11.44
C SER A 101 11.37 -14.64 10.36
N LEU A 102 11.84 -14.24 9.17
CA LEU A 102 10.95 -13.90 8.06
C LEU A 102 10.23 -15.14 7.52
N SER A 103 10.97 -16.25 7.34
CA SER A 103 10.45 -17.53 6.86
C SER A 103 9.21 -17.98 7.64
N ALA A 104 9.30 -17.96 8.97
CA ALA A 104 8.17 -18.28 9.84
C ALA A 104 7.01 -17.28 9.71
N ALA A 105 7.32 -15.98 9.59
CA ALA A 105 6.32 -14.92 9.55
C ALA A 105 5.50 -14.89 8.24
N VAL A 106 6.11 -15.20 7.10
CA VAL A 106 5.44 -15.19 5.78
C VAL A 106 5.11 -16.59 5.25
N ASN A 107 5.43 -17.63 6.02
CA ASN A 107 5.21 -19.04 5.66
C ASN A 107 5.84 -19.43 4.31
N LEU A 108 7.09 -19.02 4.11
CA LEU A 108 7.91 -19.37 2.94
C LEU A 108 9.21 -20.05 3.42
N THR A 109 9.74 -21.00 2.65
CA THR A 109 11.02 -21.65 3.00
C THR A 109 12.18 -20.66 2.89
N ILE A 110 13.23 -20.88 3.67
CA ILE A 110 14.47 -20.07 3.59
C ILE A 110 15.03 -20.11 2.17
N ASP A 111 15.06 -21.28 1.52
CA ASP A 111 15.57 -21.41 0.15
C ASP A 111 14.80 -20.56 -0.86
N HIS A 112 13.46 -20.51 -0.73
CA HIS A 112 12.64 -19.65 -1.58
C HIS A 112 12.97 -18.17 -1.34
N LEU A 113 13.10 -17.75 -0.08
CA LEU A 113 13.47 -16.37 0.26
C LEU A 113 14.86 -16.01 -0.28
N VAL A 114 15.84 -16.91 -0.20
CA VAL A 114 17.18 -16.72 -0.78
C VAL A 114 17.10 -16.58 -2.30
N GLY A 115 16.29 -17.42 -2.96
CA GLY A 115 16.05 -17.33 -4.40
C GLY A 115 15.49 -15.96 -4.79
N VAL A 116 14.40 -15.54 -4.17
CA VAL A 116 13.77 -14.23 -4.45
C VAL A 116 14.73 -13.07 -4.14
N ALA A 117 15.51 -13.16 -3.06
CA ALA A 117 16.47 -12.12 -2.69
C ALA A 117 17.55 -11.89 -3.77
N ARG A 118 18.02 -12.96 -4.43
CA ARG A 118 19.02 -12.85 -5.52
C ARG A 118 18.51 -12.08 -6.72
N ASP A 119 17.21 -12.20 -7.01
CA ASP A 119 16.57 -11.54 -8.16
C ASP A 119 16.08 -10.12 -7.85
N CYS A 120 16.18 -9.69 -6.59
CA CYS A 120 15.68 -8.39 -6.16
C CYS A 120 16.77 -7.31 -6.20
N PRO A 121 16.51 -6.15 -6.84
CA PRO A 121 17.49 -5.06 -6.90
C PRO A 121 17.73 -4.39 -5.54
N ASN A 122 16.81 -4.53 -4.58
CA ASN A 122 16.95 -4.05 -3.21
C ASN A 122 15.90 -4.63 -2.26
N ALA A 123 16.00 -4.23 -1.00
CA ALA A 123 15.13 -4.65 0.11
C ALA A 123 13.64 -4.33 -0.10
N GLU A 124 13.30 -3.21 -0.76
CA GLU A 124 11.88 -2.86 -1.00
C GLU A 124 11.28 -3.78 -2.05
N ALA A 125 12.00 -3.98 -3.16
CA ALA A 125 11.61 -4.90 -4.21
C ALA A 125 11.45 -6.34 -3.69
N PHE A 126 12.30 -6.74 -2.74
CA PHE A 126 12.18 -8.02 -2.03
C PHE A 126 10.93 -8.07 -1.16
N ALA A 127 10.72 -7.08 -0.28
CA ALA A 127 9.55 -7.03 0.61
C ALA A 127 8.23 -7.11 -0.18
N MET A 128 8.11 -6.39 -1.29
CA MET A 128 6.91 -6.42 -2.15
C MET A 128 6.64 -7.76 -2.84
N ARG A 129 7.66 -8.64 -2.94
CA ARG A 129 7.53 -9.98 -3.55
C ARG A 129 7.21 -11.07 -2.53
N VAL A 130 7.74 -10.99 -1.32
CA VAL A 130 7.66 -12.08 -0.33
C VAL A 130 6.63 -11.88 0.77
N VAL A 131 6.20 -10.64 1.02
CA VAL A 131 5.19 -10.36 2.05
C VAL A 131 3.80 -10.52 1.44
N PRO A 132 2.97 -11.43 1.95
CA PRO A 132 1.65 -11.68 1.39
C PRO A 132 0.67 -10.59 1.83
N THR A 133 -0.54 -10.66 1.27
CA THR A 133 -1.69 -10.03 1.90
C THR A 133 -1.97 -10.68 3.26
N PRO A 134 -2.64 -9.96 4.18
CA PRO A 134 -3.08 -10.54 5.46
C PRO A 134 -3.82 -11.88 5.28
N PRO A 135 -3.65 -12.84 6.21
CA PRO A 135 -4.41 -14.08 6.18
C PRO A 135 -5.92 -13.80 6.18
N GLY A 136 -6.64 -14.32 5.19
CA GLY A 136 -8.06 -14.01 4.98
C GLY A 136 -8.35 -12.77 4.11
N GLY A 137 -7.32 -12.12 3.57
CA GLY A 137 -7.44 -10.95 2.71
C GLY A 137 -7.47 -9.64 3.49
N MET A 138 -7.36 -8.52 2.76
CA MET A 138 -7.46 -7.18 3.34
C MET A 138 -8.92 -6.86 3.63
N ARG A 139 -9.32 -6.85 4.90
CA ARG A 139 -10.71 -6.51 5.26
C ARG A 139 -11.02 -5.06 4.88
N ARG A 140 -12.26 -4.83 4.45
CA ARG A 140 -12.83 -3.51 4.15
C ARG A 140 -13.79 -3.15 5.27
N VAL A 141 -13.64 -1.96 5.83
CA VAL A 141 -14.45 -1.44 6.93
C VAL A 141 -14.82 0.01 6.64
N SER A 142 -15.91 0.49 7.23
CA SER A 142 -16.27 1.90 7.12
C SER A 142 -15.19 2.81 7.71
N LEU A 143 -15.13 4.05 7.22
CA LEU A 143 -14.18 5.06 7.71
C LEU A 143 -14.25 5.24 9.23
N ALA A 144 -15.45 5.29 9.82
CA ALA A 144 -15.63 5.45 11.26
C ALA A 144 -15.00 4.28 12.07
N ILE A 145 -15.15 3.04 11.59
CA ILE A 145 -14.50 1.88 12.22
C ILE A 145 -12.98 1.98 12.08
N ALA A 146 -12.48 2.36 10.91
CA ALA A 146 -11.05 2.52 10.69
C ALA A 146 -10.44 3.63 11.58
N GLU A 147 -11.13 4.75 11.78
CA GLU A 147 -10.65 5.82 12.67
C GLU A 147 -10.56 5.34 14.12
N ALA A 148 -11.56 4.62 14.61
CA ALA A 148 -11.56 4.05 15.96
C ALA A 148 -10.39 3.05 16.16
N GLU A 149 -10.22 2.12 15.21
CA GLU A 149 -9.11 1.15 15.22
C GLU A 149 -7.74 1.83 15.17
N LEU A 150 -7.59 2.87 14.33
CA LEU A 150 -6.33 3.62 14.21
C LEU A 150 -5.98 4.37 15.51
N ALA A 151 -6.99 4.91 16.20
CA ALA A 151 -6.81 5.55 17.50
C ALA A 151 -6.25 4.57 18.54
N VAL A 152 -6.77 3.34 18.59
CA VAL A 152 -6.27 2.27 19.49
C VAL A 152 -4.80 1.92 19.17
N ILE A 153 -4.48 1.68 17.89
CA ILE A 153 -3.11 1.35 17.46
C ILE A 153 -2.11 2.46 17.83
N THR A 154 -2.53 3.72 17.68
CA THR A 154 -1.65 4.88 17.91
C THR A 154 -1.50 5.20 19.39
N ALA A 155 -2.57 5.07 20.18
CA ALA A 155 -2.52 5.23 21.63
C ALA A 155 -1.60 4.19 22.29
N GLY A 156 -1.65 2.93 21.85
CA GLY A 156 -0.78 1.86 22.35
C GLY A 156 0.71 2.10 22.11
N ARG A 157 1.09 2.87 21.07
CA ARG A 157 2.50 3.24 20.81
C ARG A 157 3.02 4.41 21.62
N ARG A 158 2.15 5.24 22.20
CA ARG A 158 2.58 6.33 23.10
C ARG A 158 2.85 5.86 24.52
N ALA A 159 2.38 4.66 24.88
CA ALA A 159 2.49 4.07 26.21
C ALA A 159 3.66 3.07 26.37
N ALA A 160 4.39 2.76 25.29
CA ALA A 160 5.53 1.84 25.26
C ALA A 160 6.80 2.58 24.79
#